data_AF-A0A962NDU3-F1
#
_entry.id   AF-A0A962NDU3-F1
#
_cell.length_a   1.000
_cell.length_b   1.000
_cell.length_c   1.000
_cell.angle_alpha   90.00
_cell.angle_beta   90.00
_cell.angle_gamma   90.00
#
_symmetry.space_group_name_H-M   'P 1'
#
loop_
_entity.id
_entity.type
_entity.pdbx_description
1 polymer ?
#
loop_
_entity_poly.entity_id
_entity_poly.type
_entity_poly.pdbx_seq_one_letter_code
_entity_poly.pdbx_strand_id
1 'polypeptide(L)'
;GLPFYAGWGLTTDRHTIARRGRRLVLDELVAAVLILYPRYINPATGAFTTPEHALNILVRQLAAQGGRKKNKINRVGRLLVQAWHICQGVFSFRP
;
A
#
# COMPACT_ATOMS: atom_id res chain seq x y z
N GLY A 1 -9.63 9.60 11.15
CA GLY A 1 -9.26 10.26 9.88
C GLY A 1 -10.32 10.02 8.83
N LEU A 2 -10.14 10.57 7.61
CA LEU A 2 -11.11 10.48 6.50
C LEU A 2 -10.49 9.81 5.25
N PRO A 3 -10.16 8.50 5.31
CA PRO A 3 -9.53 7.80 4.18
C PRO A 3 -10.45 7.66 2.96
N PHE A 4 -9.92 7.17 1.84
CA PHE A 4 -10.67 7.04 0.57
C PHE A 4 -11.91 6.13 0.69
N TYR A 5 -11.83 5.09 1.53
CA TYR A 5 -12.88 4.07 1.73
C TYR A 5 -13.95 4.45 2.77
N ALA A 6 -13.76 5.51 3.55
CA ALA A 6 -14.74 5.95 4.56
C ALA A 6 -15.92 6.71 3.94
N GLY A 7 -17.08 6.74 4.60
CA GLY A 7 -18.24 7.54 4.22
C GLY A 7 -19.10 6.96 3.11
N TRP A 8 -18.90 5.69 2.74
CA TRP A 8 -19.70 4.99 1.72
C TRP A 8 -20.72 4.00 2.32
N GLY A 9 -20.82 3.94 3.66
CA GLY A 9 -21.70 3.00 4.37
C GLY A 9 -21.13 1.60 4.56
N LEU A 10 -19.86 1.37 4.22
CA LEU A 10 -19.14 0.10 4.37
C LEU A 10 -18.31 0.01 5.67
N THR A 11 -18.15 1.13 6.37
CA THR A 11 -17.37 1.25 7.62
C THR A 11 -18.18 1.99 8.69
N THR A 12 -17.86 1.71 9.95
CA THR A 12 -18.39 2.49 11.09
C THR A 12 -17.55 3.75 11.26
N ASP A 13 -17.96 4.83 10.61
CA ASP A 13 -17.24 6.10 10.63
C ASP A 13 -17.62 6.96 11.85
N ARG A 14 -16.62 7.47 12.57
CA ARG A 14 -16.82 8.38 13.73
C ARG A 14 -16.96 9.85 13.35
N HIS A 15 -16.57 10.22 12.14
CA HIS A 15 -16.64 11.58 11.63
C HIS A 15 -17.60 11.64 10.44
N THR A 16 -18.37 12.72 10.36
CA THR A 16 -19.26 12.98 9.23
C THR A 16 -18.47 13.47 8.02
N ILE A 17 -18.88 13.06 6.82
CA ILE A 17 -18.23 13.41 5.56
C ILE A 17 -19.25 14.04 4.61
N ALA A 18 -19.33 15.37 4.59
CA ALA A 18 -20.36 16.08 3.81
C ALA A 18 -20.30 15.80 2.29
N ARG A 19 -19.11 15.59 1.73
CA ARG A 19 -18.91 15.35 0.28
C ARG A 19 -19.29 13.93 -0.19
N ARG A 20 -19.64 13.00 0.71
CA ARG A 20 -20.00 11.61 0.38
C ARG A 20 -21.40 11.32 0.91
N GLY A 21 -22.38 11.32 0.00
CA GLY A 21 -23.79 11.07 0.33
C GLY A 21 -24.35 9.75 -0.23
N ARG A 22 -23.64 9.10 -1.16
CA ARG A 22 -24.06 7.82 -1.75
C ARG A 22 -23.62 6.65 -0.87
N ARG A 23 -24.47 5.63 -0.75
CA ARG A 23 -24.08 4.31 -0.22
C ARG A 23 -23.59 3.41 -1.35
N LEU A 24 -22.51 2.69 -1.12
CA LEU A 24 -21.94 1.72 -2.06
C LEU A 24 -22.00 0.31 -1.48
N VAL A 25 -22.05 -0.68 -2.37
CA VAL A 25 -21.70 -2.06 -2.00
C VAL A 25 -20.18 -2.28 -2.13
N LEU A 26 -19.67 -3.33 -1.50
CA LEU A 26 -18.22 -3.59 -1.44
C LEU A 26 -17.60 -3.68 -2.85
N ASP A 27 -18.27 -4.38 -3.76
CA ASP A 27 -17.79 -4.61 -5.13
C ASP A 27 -17.66 -3.32 -5.93
N GLU A 28 -18.56 -2.34 -5.73
CA GLU A 28 -18.48 -1.03 -6.38
C GLU A 28 -17.23 -0.27 -5.91
N LEU A 29 -16.93 -0.30 -4.59
CA LEU A 29 -15.73 0.34 -4.05
C LEU A 29 -14.47 -0.35 -4.56
N VAL A 30 -14.45 -1.69 -4.59
CA VAL A 30 -13.32 -2.48 -5.08
C VAL A 30 -13.05 -2.21 -6.55
N ALA A 31 -14.09 -2.23 -7.40
CA ALA A 31 -13.95 -1.94 -8.82
C ALA A 31 -13.42 -0.52 -9.07
N ALA A 32 -13.96 0.47 -8.35
CA ALA A 32 -13.48 1.85 -8.46
C ALA A 32 -11.99 1.98 -8.10
N VAL A 33 -11.55 1.33 -7.03
CA VAL A 33 -10.22 1.54 -6.43
C VAL A 33 -9.14 0.64 -7.04
N LEU A 34 -9.49 -0.55 -7.51
CA LEU A 34 -8.53 -1.53 -8.02
C LEU A 34 -8.60 -1.75 -9.54
N ILE A 35 -9.69 -1.34 -10.19
CA ILE A 35 -9.87 -1.56 -11.63
C ILE A 35 -9.89 -0.22 -12.38
N LEU A 36 -10.75 0.71 -11.98
CA LEU A 36 -11.00 1.93 -12.75
C LEU A 36 -9.99 3.05 -12.47
N TYR A 37 -9.63 3.27 -11.21
CA TYR A 37 -8.76 4.37 -10.81
C TYR A 37 -7.27 4.13 -11.12
N PRO A 38 -6.65 2.99 -10.75
CA PRO A 38 -5.22 2.80 -10.90
C PRO A 38 -4.84 2.32 -12.30
N ARG A 39 -3.57 2.53 -12.66
CA ARG A 39 -2.96 1.91 -13.85
C ARG A 39 -1.86 0.96 -13.40
N TYR A 40 -1.84 -0.25 -13.97
CA TYR A 40 -0.82 -1.24 -13.69
C TYR A 40 0.19 -1.31 -14.83
N ILE A 41 1.45 -1.60 -14.48
CA ILE A 41 2.54 -1.79 -15.42
C ILE A 41 3.12 -3.18 -15.19
N ASN A 42 3.36 -3.93 -16.27
CA ASN A 42 4.07 -5.19 -16.18
C ASN A 42 5.58 -4.92 -16.02
N PRO A 43 6.22 -5.33 -14.90
CA PRO A 43 7.62 -5.03 -14.62
C PRO A 43 8.60 -5.67 -15.60
N ALA A 44 8.25 -6.76 -16.28
CA ALA A 44 9.12 -7.42 -17.25
C ALA A 44 9.14 -6.67 -18.61
N THR A 45 8.04 -6.02 -18.98
CA THR A 45 7.87 -5.41 -20.31
C THR A 45 7.79 -3.89 -20.30
N GLY A 46 7.53 -3.27 -19.15
CA GLY A 46 7.24 -1.83 -19.04
C GLY A 46 5.88 -1.40 -19.62
N ALA A 47 5.10 -2.30 -20.23
CA ALA A 47 3.80 -1.99 -20.83
C ALA A 47 2.67 -1.92 -19.79
N PHE A 48 1.60 -1.20 -20.13
CA PHE A 48 0.36 -1.21 -19.35
C PHE A 48 -0.24 -2.60 -19.27
N THR A 49 -0.85 -2.92 -18.14
CA THR A 49 -1.47 -4.22 -17.89
C THR A 49 -2.73 -4.08 -17.03
N THR A 50 -3.46 -5.18 -16.89
CA THR A 50 -4.69 -5.30 -16.10
C THR A 50 -4.38 -5.68 -14.65
N PRO A 51 -5.23 -5.33 -13.66
CA PRO A 51 -5.06 -5.74 -12.27
C PRO A 51 -4.96 -7.26 -12.08
N GLU A 52 -5.70 -8.05 -12.85
CA GLU A 52 -5.70 -9.51 -12.79
C GLU A 52 -4.35 -10.08 -13.22
N HIS A 53 -3.78 -9.55 -14.31
CA HIS A 53 -2.44 -9.91 -14.75
C HIS A 53 -1.37 -9.49 -13.75
N ALA A 54 -1.48 -8.29 -13.17
CA ALA A 54 -0.57 -7.83 -12.12
C ALA A 54 -0.61 -8.77 -10.90
N LEU A 55 -1.80 -9.20 -10.47
CA LEU A 55 -1.97 -10.17 -9.40
C LEU A 55 -1.28 -11.50 -9.72
N ASN A 56 -1.46 -12.03 -10.94
CA ASN A 56 -0.81 -13.26 -11.38
C ASN A 56 0.72 -13.18 -11.30
N ILE A 57 1.30 -12.04 -11.69
CA ILE A 57 2.75 -11.78 -11.55
C ILE A 57 3.16 -11.84 -10.08
N LEU A 58 2.44 -11.14 -9.20
CA LEU A 58 2.74 -11.11 -7.76
C LEU A 58 2.64 -12.50 -7.12
N VAL A 59 1.64 -13.31 -7.49
CA VAL A 59 1.48 -14.68 -6.99
C VAL A 59 2.67 -15.56 -7.41
N ARG A 60 3.12 -15.46 -8.68
CA ARG A 60 4.31 -16.18 -9.17
C ARG A 60 5.58 -15.75 -8.43
N GLN A 61 5.75 -14.46 -8.20
CA GLN A 61 6.90 -13.93 -7.45
C GLN A 61 6.89 -14.42 -6.00
N LEU A 62 5.73 -14.44 -5.35
CA LEU A 62 5.59 -14.94 -3.98
C LEU A 62 5.94 -16.43 -3.90
N ALA A 63 5.50 -17.23 -4.87
CA ALA A 63 5.84 -18.65 -4.95
C ALA A 63 7.36 -18.86 -5.12
N ALA A 64 7.99 -18.10 -6.02
CA ALA A 64 9.43 -18.14 -6.25
C ALA A 64 10.26 -17.73 -5.01
N GLN A 65 9.71 -16.85 -4.17
CA GLN A 65 10.36 -16.42 -2.92
C GLN A 65 10.25 -17.42 -1.76
N GLY A 66 9.61 -18.58 -1.98
CA GLY A 66 9.35 -19.58 -0.94
C GLY A 66 8.16 -19.21 -0.04
N GLY A 67 7.23 -18.40 -0.54
CA GLY A 67 6.02 -17.99 0.17
C GLY A 67 6.19 -16.74 1.04
N ARG A 68 5.20 -16.50 1.92
CA ARG A 68 5.16 -15.29 2.77
C ARG A 68 6.26 -15.35 3.84
N LYS A 69 7.39 -14.69 3.58
CA LYS A 69 8.45 -14.51 4.59
C LYS A 69 7.92 -13.63 5.73
N LYS A 70 7.95 -14.15 6.96
CA LYS A 70 7.64 -13.36 8.16
C LYS A 70 8.79 -12.38 8.39
N ASN A 71 8.54 -11.08 8.26
CA ASN A 71 9.52 -10.06 8.68
C ASN A 71 9.67 -10.09 10.20
N LYS A 72 10.64 -10.86 10.70
CA LYS A 72 11.12 -10.77 12.09
C LYS A 72 12.11 -9.60 12.18
N ILE A 73 11.59 -8.39 12.24
CA ILE A 73 12.42 -7.23 12.60
C ILE A 73 12.65 -7.30 14.11
N ASN A 74 13.83 -7.81 14.50
CA ASN A 74 14.25 -7.87 15.89
C ASN A 74 14.38 -6.43 16.44
N ARG A 75 14.01 -6.22 17.72
CA ARG A 75 14.06 -4.91 18.39
C ARG A 75 15.45 -4.26 18.28
N VAL A 76 16.51 -5.07 18.38
CA VAL A 76 17.90 -4.66 18.19
C VAL A 76 18.18 -4.17 16.76
N GLY A 77 17.69 -4.88 15.74
CA GLY A 77 17.89 -4.48 14.34
C GLY A 77 17.26 -3.13 14.01
N ARG A 78 16.10 -2.82 14.62
CA ARG A 78 15.47 -1.48 14.53
C ARG A 78 16.33 -0.40 15.17
N LEU A 79 16.85 -0.66 16.37
CA LEU A 79 17.68 0.28 17.10
C LEU A 79 19.01 0.54 16.40
N LEU A 80 19.60 -0.48 15.77
CA LEU A 80 20.85 -0.33 15.01
C LEU A 80 20.67 0.54 13.76
N VAL A 81 19.58 0.35 13.01
CA VAL A 81 19.26 1.21 11.86
C VAL A 81 18.99 2.64 12.30
N GLN A 82 18.29 2.82 13.43
CA GLN A 82 18.02 4.15 13.98
C GLN A 82 19.31 4.84 14.48
N ALA A 83 20.18 4.11 15.19
CA ALA A 83 21.48 4.62 15.61
C ALA A 83 22.38 4.96 14.41
N TRP A 84 22.38 4.13 13.37
CA TRP A 84 23.10 4.41 12.13
C TRP A 84 22.62 5.70 11.45
N HIS A 85 21.30 5.92 11.35
CA HIS A 85 20.75 7.18 10.83
C HIS A 85 21.09 8.39 11.70
N ILE A 86 21.12 8.24 13.04
CA ILE A 86 21.53 9.31 13.95
C ILE A 86 23.02 9.63 13.78
N CYS A 87 23.89 8.61 13.65
CA CYS A 87 25.31 8.81 13.40
C CYS A 87 25.61 9.41 12.02
N GLN A 88 24.79 9.12 11.00
CA GLN A 88 24.93 9.70 9.65
C GLN A 88 24.29 11.09 9.51
N GLY A 89 23.38 11.49 10.40
CA GLY A 89 22.64 12.77 10.33
C GLY A 89 23.29 13.96 11.04
N VAL A 90 24.39 13.76 11.78
CA VAL A 90 25.03 14.82 12.60
C VAL A 90 26.20 15.52 11.89
N PHE A 91 26.55 15.17 10.64
CA PHE A 91 27.74 15.71 9.96
C PHE A 91 27.49 16.50 8.67
N SER A 92 26.35 17.17 8.53
CA SER A 92 26.12 18.09 7.39
C SER A 92 25.24 19.28 7.77
N PHE A 93 25.75 20.10 8.70
CA PHE A 93 25.39 21.52 8.79
C PHE A 93 26.69 22.32 8.93
N ARG A 94 27.15 22.91 7.83
CA ARG A 94 28.22 23.91 7.79
C ARG A 94 27.63 25.23 7.24
N PRO A 95 28.16 26.38 7.71
CA PRO A 95 27.47 27.64 7.94
C PRO A 95 27.00 28.39 6.70
#